data_AF-A0A4Y7R2X2-F1
#
_entry.id   AF-A0A4Y7R2X2-F1
#
_cell.length_a   1.000
_cell.length_b   1.000
_cell.length_c   1.000
_cell.angle_alpha   90.00
_cell.angle_beta   90.00
_cell.angle_gamma   90.00
#
_symmetry.space_group_name_H-M   'P 1'
#
loop_
_entity.id
_entity.type
_entity.pdbx_description
1 polymer ?
#
loop_
_entity_poly.entity_id
_entity_poly.type
_entity_poly.pdbx_seq_one_letter_code
_entity_poly.pdbx_strand_id
1 'polypeptide(L)'
;MDDLIEKLKEHIEWEEGMKESMLSFYIEQGKKYVQSSTGKQDEYLIIMCAAIFYEYRVSEKELSQALDAITPFIIQEQYDAEETDE
;
A
#
# COMPACT_ATOMS: atom_id res chain seq x y z
N MET A 1 11.69 -2.18 7.74
CA MET A 1 10.70 -1.14 8.12
C MET A 1 11.21 0.20 7.65
N ASP A 2 12.41 0.60 8.07
CA ASP A 2 13.03 1.87 7.69
C ASP A 2 13.11 2.07 6.17
N ASP A 3 13.47 1.03 5.41
CA ASP A 3 13.48 1.07 3.93
C ASP A 3 12.10 1.40 3.31
N LEU A 4 11.01 0.84 3.86
CA LEU A 4 9.65 1.13 3.38
C LEU A 4 9.20 2.55 3.75
N ILE A 5 9.70 3.08 4.87
CA ILE A 5 9.40 4.46 5.29
C ILE A 5 10.02 5.44 4.30
N GLU A 6 11.28 5.23 3.93
CA GLU A 6 11.95 6.10 2.95
C GLU A 6 11.31 5.99 1.56
N LYS A 7 11.00 4.78 1.10
CA LYS A 7 10.24 4.58 -0.16
C LYS A 7 8.87 5.26 -0.15
N LEU A 8 8.15 5.18 0.98
CA LEU A 8 6.86 5.86 1.11
C LEU A 8 7.04 7.38 1.07
N LYS A 9 8.05 7.93 1.76
CA LYS A 9 8.35 9.36 1.76
C LYS A 9 8.66 9.86 0.35
N GLU A 10 9.49 9.14 -0.40
CA GLU A 10 9.77 9.46 -1.80
C GLU A 10 8.51 9.40 -2.67
N HIS A 11 7.66 8.38 -2.46
CA HIS A 11 6.45 8.18 -3.25
C HIS A 11 5.38 9.27 -3.05
N ILE A 12 5.26 9.81 -1.83
CA ILE A 12 4.29 10.88 -1.51
C ILE A 12 4.89 12.29 -1.55
N GLU A 13 6.11 12.42 -2.08
CA GLU A 13 6.86 13.68 -2.14
C GLU A 13 6.96 14.36 -0.76
N TRP A 14 7.32 13.59 0.26
CA TRP A 14 7.38 14.06 1.65
C TRP A 14 8.39 15.19 1.85
N GLU A 15 7.93 16.30 2.43
CA GLU A 15 8.74 17.49 2.70
C GLU A 15 9.22 17.59 4.16
N GLU A 16 10.34 18.29 4.37
CA GLU A 16 10.91 18.53 5.69
C GLU A 16 9.92 19.32 6.57
N GLY A 17 9.57 18.76 7.74
CA GLY A 17 8.61 19.34 8.68
C GLY A 17 7.23 18.66 8.69
N MET A 18 6.97 17.73 7.77
CA MET A 18 5.77 16.89 7.83
C MET A 18 5.88 15.83 8.94
N LYS A 19 4.73 15.37 9.46
CA LYS A 19 4.67 14.50 10.67
C LYS A 19 4.86 13.01 10.36
N GLU A 20 6.04 12.47 10.64
CA GLU A 20 6.39 11.07 10.29
C GLU A 20 5.67 10.00 11.13
N SER A 21 5.07 10.38 12.27
CA SER A 21 4.59 9.44 13.29
C SER A 21 3.54 8.43 12.80
N MET A 22 2.88 8.70 11.67
CA MET A 22 1.83 7.84 11.10
C MET A 22 2.32 7.01 9.91
N LEU A 23 3.51 7.27 9.36
CA LEU A 23 3.99 6.59 8.15
C LEU A 23 4.11 5.08 8.38
N SER A 24 4.67 4.67 9.52
CA SER A 24 4.75 3.26 9.90
C SER A 24 3.38 2.60 10.06
N PHE A 25 2.39 3.34 10.56
CA PHE A 25 1.02 2.84 10.66
C PHE A 25 0.40 2.57 9.28
N TYR A 26 0.57 3.48 8.33
CA TYR A 26 0.06 3.30 6.96
C TYR A 26 0.75 2.15 6.24
N ILE A 27 2.07 1.99 6.42
CA ILE A 27 2.82 0.85 5.87
C ILE A 27 2.31 -0.47 6.43
N GLU A 28 2.07 -0.55 7.74
CA GLU A 28 1.54 -1.77 8.36
C GLU A 28 0.12 -2.10 7.88
N GLN A 29 -0.71 -1.08 7.61
CA GLN A 29 -2.01 -1.32 6.98
C GLN A 29 -1.88 -1.77 5.53
N GLY A 30 -0.98 -1.16 4.76
CA GLY A 30 -0.66 -1.57 3.39
C GLY A 30 -0.23 -3.03 3.32
N LYS A 31 0.72 -3.45 4.19
CA LYS A 31 1.14 -4.85 4.34
C LYS A 31 -0.03 -5.78 4.62
N LYS A 32 -0.86 -5.45 5.61
CA LYS A 32 -2.00 -6.30 5.97
C LYS A 32 -2.98 -6.45 4.82
N TYR A 33 -3.27 -5.35 4.12
CA TYR A 33 -4.18 -5.36 2.97
C TYR A 33 -3.61 -6.21 1.84
N VAL A 34 -2.37 -5.96 1.41
CA VAL A 34 -1.71 -6.71 0.32
C VAL A 34 -1.56 -8.19 0.66
N GLN A 35 -1.12 -8.53 1.88
CA GLN A 35 -1.01 -9.91 2.35
C GLN A 35 -2.36 -10.64 2.33
N SER A 36 -3.42 -9.97 2.77
CA SER A 36 -4.75 -10.57 2.85
C SER A 36 -5.39 -10.71 1.47
N SER A 37 -5.06 -9.82 0.53
CA SER A 37 -5.57 -9.86 -0.83
C SER A 37 -4.78 -10.84 -1.71
N THR A 38 -3.44 -10.85 -1.62
CA THR A 38 -2.58 -11.57 -2.60
C THR A 38 -1.93 -12.84 -2.04
N GLY A 39 -1.92 -13.04 -0.73
CA GLY A 39 -1.12 -14.08 -0.09
C GLY A 39 0.39 -13.78 -0.03
N LYS A 40 0.84 -12.67 -0.64
CA LYS A 40 2.24 -12.22 -0.69
C LYS A 40 2.40 -10.82 -0.09
N GLN A 41 3.65 -10.39 0.07
CA GLN A 41 3.99 -9.02 0.47
C GLN A 41 4.76 -8.33 -0.64
N ASP A 42 4.08 -8.10 -1.78
CA ASP A 42 4.65 -7.29 -2.85
C ASP A 42 4.90 -5.86 -2.37
N GLU A 43 6.15 -5.42 -2.51
CA GLU A 43 6.61 -4.15 -1.95
C GLU A 43 5.94 -2.96 -2.63
N TYR A 44 5.78 -3.03 -3.96
CA TYR A 44 5.19 -1.94 -4.73
C TYR A 44 3.73 -1.72 -4.32
N LEU A 45 2.94 -2.79 -4.23
CA LEU A 45 1.55 -2.72 -3.77
C LEU A 45 1.44 -2.24 -2.32
N ILE A 46 2.39 -2.59 -1.45
CA ILE A 46 2.42 -2.10 -0.07
C ILE A 46 2.58 -0.58 -0.05
N ILE A 47 3.51 -0.04 -0.83
CA ILE A 47 3.74 1.41 -0.93
C ILE A 47 2.52 2.11 -1.53
N MET A 48 1.94 1.58 -2.59
CA MET A 48 0.71 2.12 -3.21
C MET A 48 -0.45 2.18 -2.20
N CYS A 49 -0.71 1.09 -1.47
CA CYS A 49 -1.77 1.06 -0.46
C CYS A 49 -1.47 2.03 0.70
N ALA A 50 -0.22 2.09 1.16
CA ALA A 50 0.17 3.00 2.23
C ALA A 50 0.01 4.47 1.83
N ALA A 51 0.33 4.83 0.59
CA ALA A 51 0.10 6.17 0.04
C ALA A 51 -1.39 6.51 -0.06
N ILE A 52 -2.22 5.57 -0.51
CA ILE A 52 -3.68 5.73 -0.54
C ILE A 52 -4.23 5.97 0.87
N PHE A 53 -3.77 5.22 1.88
CA PHE A 53 -4.23 5.40 3.27
C PHE A 53 -3.70 6.68 3.92
N TYR A 54 -2.53 7.16 3.49
CA TYR A 54 -1.99 8.44 3.90
C TYR A 54 -2.85 9.61 3.40
N GLU A 55 -3.24 9.56 2.12
CA GLU A 55 -4.03 10.58 1.44
C GLU A 55 -5.49 10.56 1.91
N TYR A 56 -6.13 9.39 1.87
CA TYR A 56 -7.55 9.22 2.20
C TYR A 56 -7.73 8.65 3.60
N ARG A 57 -7.81 9.56 4.57
CA ARG A 57 -7.88 9.22 6.01
C ARG A 57 -9.28 8.89 6.52
N VAL A 58 -10.29 9.05 5.66
CA VAL A 58 -11.70 8.81 5.96
C VAL A 58 -12.27 7.92 4.85
N SER A 59 -13.19 7.04 5.22
CA SER A 59 -13.89 6.15 4.30
C SER A 59 -14.90 6.91 3.44
N GLU A 60 -14.38 7.58 2.42
CA GLU A 60 -15.14 8.35 1.43
C GLU A 60 -15.07 7.70 0.05
N LYS A 61 -15.77 8.29 -0.92
CA LYS A 61 -15.90 7.73 -2.27
C LYS A 61 -14.53 7.63 -2.96
N GLU A 62 -13.68 8.63 -2.75
CA GLU A 62 -12.35 8.77 -3.33
C GLU A 62 -11.42 7.63 -2.86
N LEU A 63 -11.51 7.22 -1.59
CA LEU A 63 -10.80 6.04 -1.09
C LEU A 63 -11.20 4.79 -1.86
N SER A 64 -12.50 4.55 -2.02
CA SER A 64 -13.00 3.40 -2.78
C SER A 64 -12.47 3.43 -4.21
N GLN A 65 -12.54 4.59 -4.87
CA GLN A 65 -12.07 4.75 -6.25
C GLN A 65 -10.56 4.50 -6.38
N ALA A 66 -9.77 4.94 -5.41
CA ALA A 66 -8.33 4.69 -5.40
C ALA A 66 -8.01 3.20 -5.23
N LEU A 67 -8.73 2.50 -4.33
CA LEU A 67 -8.58 1.05 -4.15
C LEU A 67 -9.06 0.26 -5.39
N ASP A 68 -10.16 0.69 -6.01
CA ASP A 68 -10.67 0.10 -7.25
C ASP A 68 -9.65 0.25 -8.40
N ALA A 69 -8.95 1.39 -8.46
CA ALA A 69 -7.94 1.65 -9.48
C ALA A 69 -6.73 0.71 -9.37
N ILE A 70 -6.34 0.29 -8.16
CA ILE A 70 -5.22 -0.65 -7.96
C ILE A 70 -5.64 -2.12 -8.02
N THR A 71 -6.93 -2.41 -8.06
CA THR A 71 -7.48 -3.78 -8.06
C THR A 71 -6.90 -4.67 -9.19
N PRO A 72 -6.70 -4.20 -10.44
CA PRO A 72 -6.10 -5.03 -11.48
C PRO A 72 -4.70 -5.57 -11.11
N PHE A 73 -3.88 -4.78 -10.42
CA PHE A 73 -2.54 -5.21 -9.99
C PHE A 73 -2.63 -6.24 -8.85
N ILE A 74 -3.58 -6.06 -7.93
CA ILE A 74 -3.86 -7.03 -6.86
C ILE A 74 -4.27 -8.38 -7.45
N ILE A 75 -5.16 -8.38 -8.45
CA ILE A 75 -5.61 -9.61 -9.13
C ILE A 75 -4.45 -10.29 -9.86
N GLN A 76 -3.59 -9.52 -10.53
CA GLN A 76 -2.41 -10.08 -11.20
C GLN A 76 -1.50 -10.81 -10.20
N GLU A 77 -1.19 -10.18 -9.06
CA GLU A 77 -0.35 -10.78 -8.03
C GLU A 77 -0.99 -12.02 -7.36
N GLN A 78 -2.33 -12.07 -7.26
CA GLN A 78 -3.03 -13.27 -6.80
C GLN A 78 -2.76 -14.46 -7.71
N TYR A 79 -2.88 -14.28 -9.04
CA TYR A 79 -2.60 -15.36 -9.99
C TYR A 79 -1.13 -15.79 -9.95
N ASP A 80 -0.21 -14.84 -9.90
CA ASP A 80 1.22 -15.15 -9.77
C ASP A 80 1.52 -15.91 -8.46
N ALA A 81 0.72 -15.71 -7.40
CA ALA A 81 0.82 -16.47 -6.16
C ALA A 81 0.32 -17.90 -6.29
N GLU A 82 -0.85 -18.09 -6.89
CA GLU A 82 -1.43 -19.41 -7.13
C GLU A 82 -0.53 -20.27 -8.04
N GLU A 83 0.12 -19.69 -9.06
CA GLU A 83 1.04 -20.42 -9.95
C GLU A 83 2.35 -20.87 -9.27
N THR A 84 2.73 -20.28 -8.13
CA THR A 84 3.98 -20.66 -7.43
C THR A 84 3.76 -21.81 -6.43
N ASP A 85 2.50 -22.10 -6.08
CA ASP A 85 2.12 -23.15 -5.11
C ASP A 85 1.81 -24.52 -5.77
N GLU A 86 1.94 -24.65 -7.10
CA GLU A 86 1.90 -25.93 -7.86
C GLU A 86 3.30 -26.58 -8.03
#